data_AF-A0A2U3LW19-F1
#
_entry.id   AF-A0A2U3LW19-F1
#
_cell.length_a   1.000
_cell.length_b   1.000
_cell.length_c   1.000
_cell.angle_alpha   90.00
_cell.angle_beta   90.00
_cell.angle_gamma   90.00
#
_symmetry.space_group_name_H-M   'P 1'
#
loop_
_entity.id
_entity.type
_entity.pdbx_description
1 polymer ?
#
loop_
_entity_poly.entity_id
_entity_poly.type
_entity_poly.pdbx_seq_one_letter_code
_entity_poly.pdbx_strand_id
1 'polypeptide(L)' 'MSYGGAMNVRTIKEEIEHLSAAGRRELADWFAELEAQAWETEIEPDFSPGGAGMPFLEEMKADSRDGKFKPFKEGRPVRR' A
#
# COMPACT_ATOMS: atom_id res chain seq x y z
N MET A 1 -11.41 22.21 31.74
CA MET A 1 -11.00 20.79 31.68
C MET A 1 -11.35 20.28 30.29
N SER A 2 -10.34 20.13 29.43
CA SER A 2 -10.55 19.63 28.07
C SER A 2 -10.59 18.10 28.12
N TYR A 3 -11.77 17.51 27.95
CA TYR A 3 -11.92 16.07 27.73
C TYR A 3 -11.64 15.75 26.26
N GLY A 4 -10.41 16.03 25.82
CA GLY A 4 -9.88 15.44 24.58
C GLY A 4 -9.45 14.00 24.88
N GLY A 5 -10.41 13.14 25.22
CA GLY A 5 -10.14 11.71 25.31
C GLY A 5 -9.76 11.24 23.92
N ALA A 6 -8.50 10.83 23.72
CA ALA A 6 -8.06 10.26 22.47
C ALA A 6 -9.01 9.11 22.08
N MET A 7 -9.78 9.30 21.00
CA MET A 7 -10.56 8.22 20.39
C MET A 7 -9.58 7.08 20.11
N ASN A 8 -9.73 5.98 20.84
CA ASN A 8 -8.86 4.83 20.68
C ASN A 8 -9.40 3.94 19.55
N VAL A 9 -8.52 3.11 18.97
CA VAL A 9 -8.85 2.23 17.84
C VAL A 9 -10.04 1.31 18.14
N ARG A 10 -10.21 0.89 19.40
CA ARG A 10 -11.32 0.03 19.80
C ARG A 10 -12.66 0.77 19.69
N THR A 11 -12.76 1.98 20.23
CA THR A 11 -13.98 2.79 20.15
C THR A 11 -14.34 3.08 18.68
N ILE A 12 -13.35 3.38 17.84
CA ILE A 12 -13.58 3.59 16.39
C ILE A 12 -14.16 2.32 15.74
N LYS A 13 -13.63 1.13 16.07
CA LYS A 13 -14.15 -0.14 15.55
C LYS A 13 -15.60 -0.38 15.96
N GLU A 14 -15.93 -0.13 17.22
CA GLU A 14 -17.30 -0.26 17.75
C GLU A 14 -18.28 0.66 16.99
N GLU A 15 -17.90 1.91 16.73
CA GLU A 15 -18.73 2.84 15.93
C GLU A 15 -18.88 2.40 14.46
N ILE A 16 -17.84 1.84 13.87
CA ILE A 16 -17.88 1.30 12.50
C ILE A 16 -18.86 0.13 12.39
N GLU A 17 -18.99 -0.69 13.44
CA GLU A 17 -19.96 -1.80 13.48
C GLU A 17 -21.42 -1.32 13.46
N HIS A 18 -21.68 -0.09 13.94
CA HIS A 18 -23.00 0.53 13.91
C HIS A 18 -23.37 1.14 12.55
N LEU A 19 -22.41 1.27 11.62
CA LEU A 19 -22.68 1.80 10.28
C LEU A 19 -23.48 0.80 9.43
N SER A 20 -24.28 1.35 8.51
CA SER A 20 -24.94 0.55 7.47
C SER A 20 -23.91 -0.17 6.59
N ALA A 21 -24.33 -1.19 5.84
CA ALA A 21 -23.45 -1.85 4.89
C ALA A 21 -22.88 -0.87 3.84
N ALA A 22 -23.69 0.11 3.39
CA ALA A 22 -23.24 1.15 2.48
C ALA A 22 -22.20 2.09 3.13
N GLY A 23 -22.44 2.52 4.38
CA GLY A 23 -21.49 3.37 5.10
C GLY A 23 -20.17 2.66 5.39
N ARG A 24 -20.20 1.36 5.71
CA ARG A 24 -18.97 0.56 5.84
C ARG A 24 -18.23 0.42 4.52
N ARG A 25 -18.94 0.35 3.39
CA ARG A 25 -18.32 0.29 2.06
C ARG A 25 -17.63 1.61 1.72
N GLU A 26 -18.31 2.73 1.91
CA GLU A 26 -17.74 4.07 1.72
C GLU A 26 -16.48 4.27 2.56
N LEU A 27 -16.52 3.86 3.84
CA LEU A 27 -15.36 3.94 4.72
C LEU A 27 -14.19 3.06 4.24
N ALA A 28 -14.48 1.87 3.72
CA ALA A 28 -13.46 0.98 3.18
C ALA A 28 -12.80 1.56 1.92
N ASP A 29 -13.60 2.19 1.03
CA ASP A 29 -13.09 2.85 -0.16
C ASP A 29 -12.16 4.03 0.23
N TRP A 30 -12.56 4.82 1.23
CA TRP A 30 -11.72 5.90 1.76
C TRP A 30 -10.41 5.39 2.41
N PHE A 31 -10.44 4.29 3.18
CA PHE A 31 -9.21 3.70 3.72
C PHE A 31 -8.24 3.26 2.61
N ALA A 32 -8.75 2.69 1.52
CA ALA A 32 -7.91 2.33 0.38
C ALA A 32 -7.24 3.56 -0.26
N GLU A 33 -7.94 4.69 -0.33
CA GLU A 33 -7.37 5.96 -0.82
C GLU A 33 -6.27 6.49 0.11
N LEU A 34 -6.43 6.37 1.43
CA LEU A 34 -5.41 6.76 2.40
C LEU A 34 -4.16 5.90 2.27
N GLU A 35 -4.32 4.58 2.14
CA GLU A 35 -3.20 3.65 1.94
C GLU A 35 -2.46 3.93 0.64
N ALA A 36 -3.20 4.20 -0.45
CA ALA A 36 -2.61 4.56 -1.73
C ALA A 36 -1.80 5.86 -1.66
N GLN A 37 -2.30 6.88 -0.94
CA GLN A 37 -1.58 8.14 -0.74
C GLN A 37 -0.33 7.98 0.12
N ALA A 38 -0.38 7.14 1.16
CA ALA A 38 0.78 6.83 1.97
C ALA A 38 1.87 6.14 1.13
N TRP A 39 1.47 5.17 0.31
CA TRP A 39 2.38 4.51 -0.65
C TRP A 39 3.02 5.49 -1.63
N GLU A 40 2.24 6.42 -2.19
CA GLU A 40 2.79 7.45 -3.10
C GLU A 40 3.84 8.33 -2.40
N THR A 41 3.60 8.64 -1.12
CA THR A 41 4.51 9.46 -0.31
C THR A 41 5.80 8.71 0.06
N GLU A 42 5.76 7.37 0.14
CA GLU A 42 6.92 6.52 0.47
C GLU A 42 7.72 6.12 -0.78
N ILE A 43 7.08 5.93 -1.94
CA ILE A 43 7.74 5.52 -3.19
C ILE A 43 8.78 6.54 -3.65
N GLU A 44 8.42 7.81 -3.74
CA GLU A 44 9.32 8.85 -4.24
C GLU A 44 10.63 8.95 -3.43
N PRO A 45 10.60 9.05 -2.08
CA PRO A 45 11.84 9.10 -1.30
C PRO A 45 12.61 7.77 -1.34
N ASP A 46 11.93 6.62 -1.30
CA ASP A 46 12.59 5.31 -1.29
C ASP A 46 13.36 5.03 -2.58
N PHE A 47 12.85 5.49 -3.73
CA PHE A 47 13.49 5.30 -5.03
C PHE A 47 14.27 6.51 -5.54
N SER A 48 14.44 7.54 -4.70
CA SER A 48 15.35 8.66 -4.95
C SER A 48 16.82 8.22 -4.82
N PRO A 49 17.80 9.00 -5.36
CA PRO A 49 19.22 8.65 -5.23
C PRO A 49 19.66 8.52 -3.77
N GLY A 50 20.08 7.32 -3.37
CA GLY A 50 20.46 6.99 -1.99
C GLY A 50 19.29 6.56 -1.09
N GLY A 51 18.07 6.51 -1.63
CA GLY A 51 16.89 6.00 -0.95
C GLY A 51 16.95 4.49 -0.66
N ALA A 52 16.09 4.04 0.25
CA ALA A 52 16.08 2.67 0.76
C ALA A 52 15.73 1.61 -0.30
N GLY A 53 15.04 2.00 -1.38
CA GLY A 53 14.67 1.14 -2.50
C GLY A 53 15.76 0.95 -3.55
N MET A 54 16.85 1.72 -3.50
CA MET A 54 17.94 1.63 -4.49
C MET A 54 18.63 0.26 -4.54
N PRO A 55 18.95 -0.42 -3.41
CA PRO A 55 19.50 -1.77 -3.44
C PRO A 55 18.58 -2.77 -4.16
N PHE A 56 17.27 -2.67 -3.92
CA PHE A 56 16.27 -3.50 -4.60
C PHE A 56 16.22 -3.22 -6.11
N LEU A 57 16.33 -1.95 -6.54
CA LEU A 57 16.42 -1.63 -7.97
C LEU A 57 17.68 -2.20 -8.63
N GLU A 58 18.82 -2.17 -7.96
CA GLU A 58 20.05 -2.74 -8.51
C GLU A 58 19.97 -4.27 -8.62
N GLU A 59 19.36 -4.93 -7.64
CA GLU A 59 19.03 -6.36 -7.72
C GLU A 59 18.09 -6.65 -8.90
N MET A 60 17.00 -5.89 -9.04
CA MET A 60 16.06 -6.05 -10.16
C MET A 60 16.74 -5.85 -11.52
N LYS A 61 17.67 -4.90 -11.64
CA LYS A 61 18.46 -4.70 -12.86
C LYS A 61 19.42 -5.86 -13.12
N ALA A 62 20.01 -6.47 -12.09
CA ALA A 62 20.82 -7.67 -12.24
C ALA A 62 19.97 -8.85 -12.73
N ASP A 63 18.84 -9.11 -12.08
CA ASP A 63 17.91 -10.17 -12.47
C ASP A 63 17.36 -10.02 -13.89
N SER A 64 17.12 -8.78 -14.32
CA SER A 64 16.72 -8.47 -15.70
C SER A 64 17.82 -8.79 -16.71
N ARG A 65 19.08 -8.44 -16.40
CA ARG A 65 20.25 -8.80 -17.23
C ARG A 65 20.47 -10.31 -17.28
N ASP A 66 20.20 -11.00 -16.17
CA ASP A 66 20.30 -12.46 -16.07
C ASP A 66 19.12 -13.20 -16.73
N GLY A 67 18.14 -12.47 -17.28
CA GLY A 67 16.99 -13.06 -17.98
C GLY A 67 16.01 -13.80 -17.05
N LYS A 68 15.99 -13.47 -15.76
CA LYS A 68 15.09 -14.10 -14.77
C LYS A 68 13.62 -13.67 -14.94
N PHE A 69 13.37 -12.61 -15.71
CA PHE A 69 12.02 -12.13 -16.02
C PHE A 69 11.62 -12.47 -17.45
N LYS A 70 10.33 -12.77 -17.65
CA LYS A 70 9.74 -12.88 -18.98
C LYS A 70 9.25 -11.51 -19.45
N PRO A 71 9.35 -11.21 -20.76
CA PRO A 71 8.74 -10.02 -21.33
C PRO A 71 7.24 -9.96 -21.00
N PHE A 72 6.76 -8.78 -20.62
CA PHE A 72 5.36 -8.57 -20.26
C PHE A 72 4.37 -9.02 -21.37
N LYS A 73 4.78 -8.91 -22.63
CA LYS A 73 4.01 -9.35 -23.82
C LYS A 73 3.75 -10.86 -23.86
N GLU A 74 4.55 -11.67 -23.18
CA GLU A 74 4.38 -13.12 -23.10
C GLU A 74 3.33 -13.51 -22.05
N GLY A 75 2.83 -12.55 -21.26
CA GLY A 75 1.80 -12.77 -20.25
C GLY A 75 2.32 -13.48 -18.99
N ARG A 76 1.42 -13.76 -18.06
CA ARG A 76 1.78 -14.49 -16.83
C ARG A 76 2.15 -15.94 -17.19
N PRO A 77 3.19 -16.52 -16.57
CA PRO A 77 3.48 -17.93 -16.73
C PRO A 77 2.25 -18.76 -16.35
N VAL A 78 1.90 -19.74 -17.17
CA VAL A 78 0.88 -20.73 -16.81
C VAL A 78 1.37 -21.43 -15.55
N ARG A 79 0.65 -21.28 -14.44
CA ARG A 79 0.91 -22.04 -13.21
C ARG A 79 0.63 -23.51 -13.54
N ARG A 80 1.68 -24.33 -13.59
CA ARG A 80 1.56 -25.79 -13.63
C ARG A 80 1.38 -26.34 -12.23
#